data_AF-A0A7S2LXE7-F1
#
_entry.id   AF-A0A7S2LXE7-F1
#
_cell.length_a   1.000
_cell.length_b   1.000
_cell.length_c   1.000
_cell.angle_alpha   90.00
_cell.angle_beta   90.00
_cell.angle_gamma   90.00
#
_symmetry.space_group_name_H-M   'P 1'
#
loop_
_entity.id
_entity.type
_entity.pdbx_description
1 polymer ?
#
loop_
_entity_poly.entity_id
_entity_poly.type
_entity_poly.pdbx_seq_one_letter_code
_entity_poly.pdbx_strand_id
1 'polypeptide(L)'
;RQASPLGDGERGLLQKVFNPHLSDRRADGERFQPPPTGAAYLQRLQELVQAEEEVRQRRKALFFSAGFSRHNAGPLFPSSWTSSFQGQAAAPADGRLQARDDYHGHSAALKAALAQAAPEFDERAEDGARFRIYRFGNLEVRTTQEHGGDEDVGAVFSLRTRSPMQAWGGKFNQSARGDEWIIKVVEYVEAAAGGGRQCFVVLETEDGHAIVTEKLPDGMATWQENPEDLEDRCALAKVVRSEECSDDWGAQVRDVRGYQMQETRAFGRGLASPDARERYSQLVYCAAAGKAEGITSGYMTKKQLEFTRRGAGRGQGHAARRAAA
;
A
#
# COMPACT_ATOMS: atom_id res chain seq x y z
N ARG A 1 45.25 22.41 18.89
CA ARG A 1 43.88 21.92 19.19
C ARG A 1 43.95 21.25 20.56
N GLN A 2 43.47 21.91 21.60
CA GLN A 2 43.38 21.27 22.93
C GLN A 2 42.27 20.22 22.87
N ALA A 3 42.55 19.01 23.38
CA ALA A 3 41.53 17.98 23.51
C ALA A 3 40.44 18.51 24.44
N SER A 4 39.17 18.40 24.04
CA SER A 4 38.07 18.77 24.93
C SER A 4 38.12 17.89 26.19
N PRO A 5 37.92 18.47 27.38
CA PRO A 5 37.96 17.73 28.65
C PRO A 5 36.76 16.78 28.84
N LEU A 6 35.79 16.80 27.91
CA LEU A 6 34.59 15.98 27.98
C LEU A 6 34.82 14.60 27.36
N GLY A 7 34.38 13.56 28.08
CA GLY A 7 34.34 12.20 27.57
C GLY A 7 33.33 12.06 26.42
N ASP A 8 33.50 11.02 25.59
CA ASP A 8 32.62 10.81 24.42
C ASP A 8 31.14 10.63 24.82
N GLY A 9 30.86 10.03 25.98
CA GLY A 9 29.50 9.89 26.51
C GLY A 9 28.85 11.23 26.87
N GLU A 10 29.61 12.14 27.49
CA GLU A 10 29.14 13.48 27.86
C GLU A 10 28.88 14.33 26.62
N ARG A 11 29.74 14.19 25.60
CA ARG A 11 29.52 14.85 24.29
C ARG A 11 28.23 14.37 23.64
N GLY A 12 27.96 13.06 23.67
CA GLY A 12 26.72 12.49 23.14
C GLY A 12 25.48 12.99 23.90
N LEU A 13 25.55 13.09 25.22
CA LEU A 13 24.46 13.65 26.05
C LEU A 13 24.18 15.11 25.70
N LEU A 14 25.22 15.96 25.67
CA LEU A 14 25.07 17.37 25.34
C LEU A 14 24.57 17.57 23.92
N GLN A 15 24.96 16.71 22.97
CA GLN A 15 24.43 16.76 21.60
C GLN A 15 22.92 16.49 21.54
N LYS A 16 22.39 15.60 22.38
CA LYS A 16 20.94 15.36 22.49
C LYS A 16 20.22 16.57 23.08
N VAL A 17 20.79 17.19 24.11
CA VAL A 17 20.20 18.35 24.82
C VAL A 17 20.24 19.61 23.97
N PHE A 18 21.38 19.87 23.32
CA PHE A 18 21.57 21.00 22.42
C PHE A 18 21.33 20.57 20.97
N ASN A 19 20.23 19.85 20.73
CA ASN A 19 19.82 19.54 19.38
C ASN A 19 19.70 20.87 18.61
N PRO A 20 20.49 21.08 17.56
CA PRO A 20 20.54 22.36 16.88
C PRO A 20 19.16 22.81 16.37
N HIS A 21 18.23 21.89 16.16
CA HIS A 21 16.93 22.19 15.56
C HIS A 21 15.82 22.44 16.57
N LEU A 22 16.04 22.06 17.84
CA LEU A 22 15.12 22.32 18.94
C LEU A 22 15.60 23.50 19.81
N SER A 23 16.91 23.77 19.79
CA SER A 23 17.51 24.88 20.52
C SER A 23 17.44 26.17 19.72
N ASP A 24 16.72 27.16 20.26
CA ASP A 24 16.67 28.55 19.77
C ASP A 24 17.94 29.36 20.10
N ARG A 25 18.79 28.82 20.98
CA ARG A 25 20.01 29.47 21.51
C ARG A 25 21.11 29.69 20.49
N ARG A 26 20.91 29.34 19.21
CA ARG A 26 21.87 29.69 18.15
C ARG A 26 22.01 31.21 17.98
N ALA A 27 20.96 31.97 18.31
CA ALA A 27 21.00 33.42 18.26
C ALA A 27 21.86 34.03 19.39
N ASP A 28 22.24 33.25 20.41
CA ASP A 28 23.01 33.75 21.55
C ASP A 28 24.44 34.15 21.14
N GLY A 29 25.02 33.48 20.14
CA GLY A 29 26.40 33.73 19.68
C GLY A 29 27.40 33.72 20.85
N GLU A 30 28.17 34.79 21.00
CA GLU A 30 29.14 34.97 22.08
C GLU A 30 28.50 35.13 23.48
N ARG A 31 27.18 35.32 23.57
CA ARG A 31 26.45 35.38 24.85
C ARG A 31 26.10 34.00 25.39
N PHE A 32 26.39 32.94 24.62
CA PHE A 32 26.14 31.58 25.07
C PHE A 32 27.05 31.25 26.26
N GLN A 33 26.44 31.12 27.44
CA GLN A 33 27.11 30.57 28.60
C GLN A 33 26.89 29.05 28.62
N PRO A 34 27.96 28.24 28.56
CA PRO A 34 27.83 26.79 28.59
C PRO A 34 27.20 26.35 29.92
N PRO A 35 26.37 25.29 29.91
CA PRO A 35 25.83 24.76 31.15
C PRO A 35 26.96 24.26 32.07
N PRO A 36 26.73 24.21 33.39
CA PRO A 36 27.68 23.59 34.31
C PRO A 36 28.02 22.15 33.89
N THR A 37 29.30 21.78 33.88
CA THR A 37 29.74 20.41 33.50
C THR A 37 30.09 19.56 34.72
N GLY A 38 29.57 19.89 35.91
CA GLY A 38 29.78 19.11 37.12
C GLY A 38 29.06 17.75 37.05
N ALA A 39 29.67 16.70 37.62
CA ALA A 39 29.15 15.32 37.55
C ALA A 39 27.67 15.19 37.99
N ALA A 40 27.29 15.87 39.08
CA ALA A 40 25.90 15.84 39.57
C ALA A 40 24.90 16.48 38.58
N TYR A 41 25.31 17.54 37.87
CA TYR A 41 24.47 18.16 36.83
C TYR A 41 24.34 17.24 35.61
N LEU A 42 25.46 16.66 35.15
CA LEU A 42 25.47 15.75 34.01
C LEU A 42 24.64 14.48 34.29
N GLN A 43 24.74 13.92 35.50
CA GLN A 43 23.91 12.79 35.92
C GLN A 43 22.41 13.15 35.87
N ARG A 44 22.02 14.29 36.45
CA ARG A 44 20.62 14.75 36.41
C ARG A 44 20.15 15.00 34.98
N LEU A 45 21.01 15.55 34.13
CA LEU A 45 20.71 15.78 32.72
C LEU A 45 20.51 14.45 31.97
N GLN A 46 21.33 13.45 32.27
CA GLN A 46 21.17 12.10 31.74
C GLN A 46 19.83 11.47 32.14
N GLU A 47 19.46 11.57 33.42
CA GLU A 47 18.16 11.11 33.93
C GLU A 47 16.98 11.79 33.21
N LEU A 48 17.06 13.12 33.00
CA LEU A 48 16.02 13.86 32.28
C LEU A 48 15.92 13.46 30.80
N VAL A 49 17.06 13.32 30.11
CA VAL A 49 17.09 12.88 28.70
C VAL A 49 16.54 11.46 28.55
N GLN A 50 16.83 10.58 29.51
CA GLN A 50 16.26 9.24 29.53
C GLN A 50 14.74 9.27 29.75
N ALA A 51 14.26 10.06 30.72
CA ALA A 51 12.83 10.22 30.95
C ALA A 51 12.09 10.79 29.73
N GLU A 52 12.69 11.73 29.01
CA GLU A 52 12.16 12.28 27.76
C GLU A 52 12.08 11.21 26.66
N GLU A 53 13.14 10.40 26.50
CA GLU A 53 13.14 9.28 25.55
C GLU A 53 12.02 8.27 25.87
N GLU A 54 11.81 7.95 27.14
CA GLU A 54 10.70 7.08 27.56
C GLU A 54 9.32 7.67 27.22
N VAL A 55 9.15 8.99 27.32
CA VAL A 55 7.92 9.66 26.86
C VAL A 55 7.79 9.56 25.35
N ARG A 56 8.87 9.79 24.59
CA ARG A 56 8.89 9.69 23.12
C ARG A 56 8.49 8.29 22.65
N GLN A 57 9.04 7.26 23.27
CA GLN A 57 8.70 5.86 22.95
C GLN A 57 7.25 5.53 23.28
N ARG A 58 6.74 5.97 24.44
CA ARG A 58 5.33 5.81 24.80
C ARG A 58 4.39 6.52 23.83
N ARG A 59 4.76 7.73 23.38
CA ARG A 59 4.01 8.49 22.38
C ARG A 59 3.95 7.74 21.05
N LYS A 60 5.08 7.23 20.55
CA LYS A 60 5.13 6.38 19.35
C LYS A 60 4.30 5.12 19.51
N ALA A 61 4.45 4.41 20.62
CA ALA A 61 3.68 3.19 20.88
C ALA A 61 2.18 3.45 20.90
N LEU A 62 1.73 4.54 21.54
CA LEU A 62 0.33 4.94 21.54
C LEU A 62 -0.13 5.30 20.12
N PHE A 63 0.63 6.14 19.41
CA PHE A 63 0.33 6.53 18.03
C PHE A 63 0.24 5.34 17.08
N PHE A 64 1.10 4.32 17.24
CA PHE A 64 1.09 3.10 16.44
C PHE A 64 0.15 2.03 16.96
N SER A 65 -0.67 2.32 17.97
CA SER A 65 -1.67 1.37 18.47
C SER A 65 -3.03 1.58 17.78
N ALA A 66 -3.80 0.53 17.57
CA ALA A 66 -5.15 0.62 17.01
C ALA A 66 -6.09 1.56 17.82
N GLY A 67 -5.77 1.86 19.09
CA GLY A 67 -6.56 2.72 19.97
C GLY A 67 -6.29 4.22 19.84
N PHE A 68 -5.28 4.66 19.08
CA PHE A 68 -5.08 6.08 18.83
C PHE A 68 -6.22 6.67 18.01
N SER A 69 -6.74 7.81 18.46
CA SER A 69 -7.77 8.56 17.76
C SER A 69 -7.27 9.98 17.48
N ARG A 70 -7.38 10.41 16.22
CA ARG A 70 -7.02 11.79 15.82
C ARG A 70 -7.84 12.86 16.54
N HIS A 71 -9.05 12.51 17.00
CA HIS A 71 -9.95 13.44 17.68
C HIS A 71 -9.72 13.49 19.19
N ASN A 72 -8.97 12.52 19.71
CA ASN A 72 -8.61 12.42 21.12
C ASN A 72 -7.25 11.72 21.22
N ALA A 73 -6.19 12.47 20.88
CA ALA A 73 -4.83 11.93 20.87
C ALA A 73 -4.40 11.45 22.26
N GLY A 74 -4.97 12.05 23.31
CA GLY A 74 -4.66 11.76 24.71
C GLY A 74 -3.52 12.64 25.27
N PRO A 75 -3.19 12.48 26.56
CA PRO A 75 -2.33 13.40 27.29
C PRO A 75 -0.83 13.31 26.94
N LEU A 76 -0.42 12.32 26.14
CA LEU A 76 0.97 12.18 25.69
C LEU A 76 1.31 13.08 24.48
N PHE A 77 0.31 13.75 23.92
CA PHE A 77 0.44 14.61 22.75
C PHE A 77 0.08 16.06 23.09
N PRO A 78 0.55 17.03 22.28
CA PRO A 78 0.13 18.42 22.43
C PRO A 78 -1.39 18.53 22.47
N SER A 79 -1.91 19.39 23.35
CA SER A 79 -3.36 19.63 23.45
C SER A 79 -3.95 20.17 22.14
N SER A 80 -3.13 20.81 21.30
CA SER A 80 -3.52 21.29 19.97
C SER A 80 -3.90 20.17 18.99
N TRP A 81 -3.47 18.93 19.22
CA TRP A 81 -3.84 17.78 18.39
C TRP A 81 -5.27 17.31 18.65
N THR A 82 -5.81 17.62 19.83
CA THR A 82 -7.18 17.26 20.19
C THR A 82 -8.09 18.39 19.73
N SER A 83 -8.97 18.11 18.78
CA SER A 83 -9.95 19.08 18.30
C SER A 83 -10.76 19.62 19.48
N SER A 84 -10.71 20.94 19.71
CA SER A 84 -11.51 21.60 20.74
C SER A 84 -13.00 21.61 20.42
N PHE A 85 -13.36 21.31 19.17
CA PHE A 85 -14.75 21.26 18.73
C PHE A 85 -15.33 19.87 18.98
N GLN A 86 -15.85 19.67 20.19
CA GLN A 86 -16.70 18.53 20.55
C GLN A 86 -18.13 18.74 20.00
N GLY A 87 -18.25 19.11 18.73
CA GLY A 87 -19.53 19.00 18.03
C GLY A 87 -19.92 17.52 18.01
N GLN A 88 -21.22 17.23 18.06
CA GLN A 88 -21.79 15.89 17.88
C GLN A 88 -21.51 15.36 16.46
N ALA A 89 -20.23 15.23 16.08
CA ALA A 89 -19.82 14.43 14.96
C ALA A 89 -20.32 13.02 15.27
N ALA A 90 -21.19 12.50 14.40
CA ALA A 90 -21.64 11.13 14.44
C ALA A 90 -20.42 10.26 14.72
N ALA A 91 -20.51 9.43 15.77
CA ALA A 91 -19.42 8.58 16.20
C ALA A 91 -18.80 7.96 14.94
N PRO A 92 -17.52 8.26 14.63
CA PRO A 92 -16.90 7.74 13.42
C PRO A 92 -17.18 6.25 13.42
N ALA A 93 -17.78 5.74 12.34
CA ALA A 93 -18.12 4.33 12.24
C ALA A 93 -16.86 3.57 12.66
N ASP A 94 -16.95 2.94 13.84
CA ASP A 94 -15.81 2.44 14.61
C ASP A 94 -15.29 1.18 13.90
N GLY A 95 -14.72 1.43 12.72
CA GLY A 95 -14.09 0.43 11.88
C GLY A 95 -12.95 -0.13 12.70
N ARG A 96 -13.09 -1.38 13.11
CA ARG A 96 -12.09 -2.05 13.92
C ARG A 96 -10.81 -2.13 13.08
N LEU A 97 -9.83 -1.29 13.42
CA LEU A 97 -8.50 -1.34 12.83
C LEU A 97 -7.88 -2.70 13.15
N GLN A 98 -7.43 -3.40 12.11
CA GLN A 98 -6.67 -4.65 12.26
C GLN A 98 -5.23 -4.38 11.85
N ALA A 99 -4.28 -4.68 12.74
CA ALA A 99 -2.86 -4.58 12.42
C ALA A 99 -2.50 -5.54 11.26
N ARG A 100 -1.69 -5.05 10.34
CA ARG A 100 -1.25 -5.75 9.12
C ARG A 100 0.28 -5.82 9.08
N ASP A 101 0.84 -6.63 9.97
CA ASP A 101 2.29 -6.78 10.14
C ASP A 101 2.99 -7.34 8.88
N ASP A 102 2.23 -8.02 8.01
CA ASP A 102 2.65 -8.53 6.71
C ASP A 102 3.12 -7.42 5.74
N TYR A 103 2.75 -6.16 6.00
CA TYR A 103 3.17 -5.01 5.20
C TYR A 103 4.54 -4.44 5.58
N HIS A 104 5.16 -4.86 6.67
CA HIS A 104 6.52 -4.41 7.00
C HIS A 104 7.53 -4.81 5.89
N GLY A 105 7.32 -5.96 5.24
CA GLY A 105 8.11 -6.40 4.08
C GLY A 105 7.87 -5.57 2.80
N HIS A 106 6.75 -4.83 2.73
CA HIS A 106 6.33 -4.04 1.57
C HIS A 106 6.73 -2.56 1.68
N SER A 107 7.69 -2.23 2.55
CA SER A 107 8.10 -0.86 2.84
C SER A 107 8.49 -0.05 1.61
N ALA A 108 9.07 -0.66 0.57
CA ALA A 108 9.41 0.05 -0.67
C ALA A 108 8.17 0.51 -1.47
N ALA A 109 7.17 -0.35 -1.61
CA ALA A 109 5.92 -0.02 -2.31
C ALA A 109 5.13 1.03 -1.52
N LEU A 110 5.04 0.86 -0.19
CA LEU A 110 4.43 1.84 0.70
C LEU A 110 5.16 3.18 0.63
N LYS A 111 6.49 3.22 0.71
CA LYS A 111 7.27 4.48 0.58
C LYS A 111 7.00 5.19 -0.74
N ALA A 112 6.88 4.45 -1.86
CA ALA A 112 6.54 5.04 -3.14
C ALA A 112 5.11 5.64 -3.16
N ALA A 113 4.14 4.96 -2.53
CA ALA A 113 2.78 5.47 -2.38
C ALA A 113 2.70 6.70 -1.46
N LEU A 114 3.38 6.65 -0.31
CA LEU A 114 3.48 7.74 0.67
C LEU A 114 4.07 9.01 0.04
N ALA A 115 5.11 8.87 -0.79
CA ALA A 115 5.73 10.00 -1.48
C ALA A 115 4.78 10.76 -2.44
N GLN A 116 3.67 10.15 -2.85
CA GLN A 116 2.68 10.73 -3.76
C GLN A 116 1.39 11.13 -3.06
N ALA A 117 1.19 10.70 -1.80
CA ALA A 117 -0.05 10.89 -1.08
C ALA A 117 0.01 12.12 -0.15
N ALA A 118 -1.12 12.81 -0.02
CA ALA A 118 -1.31 13.79 1.04
C ALA A 118 -1.74 13.06 2.32
N PRO A 119 -1.10 13.33 3.48
CA PRO A 119 -1.52 12.74 4.75
C PRO A 119 -2.87 13.34 5.20
N GLU A 120 -3.74 12.51 5.77
CA GLU A 120 -4.99 12.96 6.41
C GLU A 120 -4.77 13.57 7.79
N PHE A 121 -3.69 13.16 8.45
CA PHE A 121 -3.24 13.69 9.72
C PHE A 121 -1.75 13.97 9.59
N ASP A 122 -1.32 15.17 9.96
CA ASP A 122 0.07 15.57 9.86
C ASP A 122 0.39 16.61 10.92
N GLU A 123 0.94 16.13 12.03
CA GLU A 123 1.18 16.95 13.21
C GLU A 123 2.59 16.78 13.74
N ARG A 124 3.08 17.80 14.45
CA ARG A 124 4.40 17.79 15.11
C ARG A 124 4.24 17.83 16.62
N ALA A 125 5.01 17.00 17.30
CA ALA A 125 5.14 17.03 18.74
C ALA A 125 6.19 18.07 19.18
N GLU A 126 6.27 18.34 20.48
CA GLU A 126 7.15 19.37 21.05
C GLU A 126 8.64 19.09 20.84
N ASP A 127 9.00 17.80 20.71
CA ASP A 127 10.36 17.34 20.39
C ASP A 127 10.68 17.39 18.89
N GLY A 128 9.80 17.97 18.08
CA GLY A 128 9.95 18.11 16.64
C GLY A 128 9.65 16.84 15.84
N ALA A 129 9.35 15.71 16.49
CA ALA A 129 8.94 14.49 15.82
C ALA A 129 7.61 14.73 15.09
N ARG A 130 7.54 14.34 13.82
CA ARG A 130 6.37 14.51 12.96
C ARG A 130 5.64 13.17 12.84
N PHE A 131 4.34 13.19 13.02
CA PHE A 131 3.48 12.02 13.03
C PHE A 131 2.44 12.18 11.93
N ARG A 132 2.32 11.18 11.05
CA ARG A 132 1.38 11.25 9.94
C ARG A 132 0.53 10.00 9.83
N ILE A 133 -0.70 10.21 9.37
CA ILE A 133 -1.64 9.14 9.00
C ILE A 133 -2.01 9.35 7.55
N TYR A 134 -1.78 8.33 6.74
CA TYR A 134 -2.19 8.28 5.34
C TYR A 134 -3.30 7.24 5.19
N ARG A 135 -4.24 7.52 4.28
CA ARG A 135 -5.29 6.56 3.93
C ARG A 135 -5.20 6.19 2.46
N PHE A 136 -5.15 4.89 2.21
CA PHE A 136 -5.16 4.29 0.88
C PHE A 136 -6.33 3.33 0.82
N GLY A 137 -7.49 3.83 0.38
CA GLY A 137 -8.74 3.06 0.43
C GLY A 137 -9.10 2.65 1.86
N ASN A 138 -9.03 1.34 2.14
CA ASN A 138 -9.26 0.75 3.44
C ASN A 138 -7.96 0.54 4.25
N LEU A 139 -6.79 0.95 3.77
CA LEU A 139 -5.57 0.93 4.57
C LEU A 139 -5.34 2.26 5.27
N GLU A 140 -4.88 2.18 6.51
CA GLU A 140 -4.36 3.30 7.30
C GLU A 140 -2.88 3.05 7.58
N VAL A 141 -2.02 3.94 7.09
CA VAL A 141 -0.57 3.85 7.27
C VAL A 141 -0.13 4.96 8.20
N ARG A 142 0.48 4.59 9.33
CA ARG A 142 0.99 5.52 10.33
C ARG A 142 2.50 5.59 10.27
N THR A 143 2.99 6.81 10.13
CA THR A 143 4.43 7.07 10.01
C THR A 143 4.89 8.03 11.08
N THR A 144 6.17 7.94 11.42
CA THR A 144 6.87 8.94 12.21
C THR A 144 8.12 9.40 11.48
N GLN A 145 8.47 10.66 11.65
CA GLN A 145 9.71 11.22 11.15
C GLN A 145 10.39 11.99 12.29
N GLU A 146 11.55 11.50 12.71
CA GLU A 146 12.43 12.24 13.61
C GLU A 146 12.95 13.49 12.95
N HIS A 147 13.38 14.47 13.74
CA HIS A 147 13.88 15.72 13.19
C HIS A 147 15.07 15.47 12.25
N GLY A 148 14.92 15.83 10.97
CA GLY A 148 15.94 15.64 9.93
C GLY A 148 16.19 14.18 9.55
N GLY A 149 15.42 13.24 10.10
CA GLY A 149 15.45 11.83 9.73
C GLY A 149 14.54 11.54 8.53
N ASP A 150 14.67 10.34 8.00
CA ASP A 150 13.73 9.81 7.02
C ASP A 150 12.39 9.48 7.68
N GLU A 151 11.32 9.52 6.90
CA GLU A 151 10.02 9.05 7.33
C GLU A 151 10.01 7.53 7.41
N ASP A 152 9.56 7.02 8.56
CA ASP A 152 9.50 5.60 8.85
C ASP A 152 8.07 5.12 9.08
N VAL A 153 7.75 3.95 8.55
CA VAL A 153 6.44 3.32 8.68
C VAL A 153 6.41 2.53 9.97
N GLY A 154 5.67 3.01 10.97
CA GLY A 154 5.60 2.33 12.26
C GLY A 154 4.41 1.39 12.41
N ALA A 155 3.29 1.66 11.74
CA ALA A 155 2.16 0.74 11.72
C ALA A 155 1.35 0.83 10.42
N VAL A 156 0.78 -0.29 10.02
CA VAL A 156 -0.20 -0.40 8.93
C VAL A 156 -1.42 -1.11 9.48
N PHE A 157 -2.59 -0.53 9.26
CA PHE A 157 -3.87 -1.10 9.64
C PHE A 157 -4.77 -1.26 8.44
N SER A 158 -5.59 -2.30 8.44
CA SER A 158 -6.78 -2.35 7.59
C SER A 158 -8.00 -1.88 8.36
N LEU A 159 -8.74 -0.98 7.75
CA LEU A 159 -10.05 -0.51 8.13
C LEU A 159 -11.04 -1.56 7.65
N ARG A 160 -11.37 -2.51 8.52
CA ARG A 160 -12.53 -3.36 8.29
C ARG A 160 -13.79 -2.51 8.50
N THR A 161 -14.15 -1.70 7.50
CA THR A 161 -15.56 -1.33 7.36
C THR A 161 -16.32 -2.63 7.24
N ARG A 162 -17.38 -2.83 8.03
CA ARG A 162 -18.32 -3.92 7.76
C ARG A 162 -18.77 -3.72 6.32
N SER A 163 -18.21 -4.51 5.40
CA SER A 163 -18.43 -4.29 3.98
C SER A 163 -19.94 -4.24 3.77
N PRO A 164 -20.49 -3.33 2.96
CA PRO A 164 -21.91 -3.38 2.58
C PRO A 164 -22.29 -4.78 2.09
N MET A 165 -21.34 -5.50 1.53
CA MET A 165 -21.41 -6.88 1.11
C MET A 165 -21.72 -7.86 2.28
N GLN A 166 -21.25 -7.60 3.50
CA GLN A 166 -21.69 -8.32 4.72
C GLN A 166 -23.13 -7.99 5.12
N ALA A 167 -23.68 -6.85 4.68
CA ALA A 167 -25.08 -6.52 4.88
C ALA A 167 -26.02 -7.36 3.99
N TRP A 168 -25.49 -7.98 2.92
CA TRP A 168 -26.22 -8.91 2.03
C TRP A 168 -26.26 -10.34 2.59
N GLY A 169 -26.45 -10.48 3.90
CA GLY A 169 -26.99 -11.70 4.53
C GLY A 169 -26.42 -13.04 4.03
N GLY A 170 -25.14 -13.32 4.30
CA GLY A 170 -24.77 -14.67 4.77
C GLY A 170 -24.26 -15.72 3.78
N LYS A 171 -23.53 -15.37 2.71
CA LYS A 171 -22.88 -16.38 1.84
C LYS A 171 -21.36 -16.29 1.67
N PHE A 172 -20.64 -15.56 2.51
CA PHE A 172 -19.15 -15.51 2.41
C PHE A 172 -18.45 -16.86 2.61
N ASN A 173 -19.11 -17.85 3.23
CA ASN A 173 -18.59 -19.20 3.35
C ASN A 173 -18.90 -20.10 2.14
N GLN A 174 -19.58 -19.58 1.12
CA GLN A 174 -19.85 -20.33 -0.11
C GLN A 174 -18.73 -20.03 -1.12
N SER A 175 -18.16 -21.09 -1.67
CA SER A 175 -17.30 -20.99 -2.84
C SER A 175 -18.12 -20.55 -4.05
N ALA A 176 -17.48 -19.80 -4.94
CA ALA A 176 -18.09 -19.43 -6.22
C ALA A 176 -18.41 -20.70 -7.00
N ARG A 177 -19.65 -20.81 -7.48
CA ARG A 177 -20.09 -21.93 -8.30
C ARG A 177 -19.50 -21.81 -9.68
N GLY A 178 -19.25 -22.95 -10.32
CA GLY A 178 -18.67 -22.97 -11.66
C GLY A 178 -19.58 -22.37 -12.74
N ASP A 179 -20.89 -22.35 -12.52
CA ASP A 179 -21.90 -21.83 -13.45
C ASP A 179 -22.25 -20.35 -13.24
N GLU A 180 -21.70 -19.70 -12.21
CA GLU A 180 -21.86 -18.25 -12.01
C GLU A 180 -21.24 -17.48 -13.18
N TRP A 181 -21.93 -16.43 -13.60
CA TRP A 181 -21.42 -15.48 -14.58
C TRP A 181 -20.46 -14.47 -13.94
N ILE A 182 -19.38 -14.17 -14.66
CA ILE A 182 -18.49 -13.06 -14.32
C ILE A 182 -19.14 -11.78 -14.87
N ILE A 183 -19.50 -10.87 -13.96
CA ILE A 183 -20.13 -9.58 -14.29
C ILE A 183 -19.13 -8.45 -14.42
N LYS A 184 -17.92 -8.61 -13.87
CA LYS A 184 -16.88 -7.59 -13.99
C LYS A 184 -15.50 -8.20 -13.87
N VAL A 185 -14.57 -7.64 -14.64
CA VAL A 185 -13.17 -8.03 -14.60
C VAL A 185 -12.28 -6.79 -14.51
N VAL A 186 -11.29 -6.86 -13.62
CA VAL A 186 -10.31 -5.80 -13.42
C VAL A 186 -8.90 -6.39 -13.41
N GLU A 187 -8.02 -5.84 -14.24
CA GLU A 187 -6.59 -6.18 -14.24
C GLU A 187 -5.82 -5.13 -13.44
N TYR A 188 -5.03 -5.61 -12.49
CA TYR A 188 -4.21 -4.80 -11.60
C TYR A 188 -2.73 -5.08 -11.80
N VAL A 189 -1.90 -4.07 -11.49
CA VAL A 189 -0.45 -4.20 -11.40
C VAL A 189 0.07 -3.60 -10.09
N GLU A 190 0.94 -4.34 -9.40
CA GLU A 190 1.58 -3.93 -8.15
C GLU A 190 3.10 -4.09 -8.23
N ALA A 191 3.80 -3.42 -7.30
CA ALA A 191 5.25 -3.57 -7.16
C ALA A 191 5.57 -4.87 -6.41
N ALA A 192 6.42 -5.72 -6.98
CA ALA A 192 6.88 -6.94 -6.33
C ALA A 192 8.08 -6.66 -5.41
N ALA A 193 8.21 -7.41 -4.32
CA ALA A 193 9.28 -7.25 -3.32
C ALA A 193 10.72 -7.27 -3.90
N GLY A 194 10.93 -7.91 -5.06
CA GLY A 194 12.22 -7.97 -5.77
C GLY A 194 12.48 -6.86 -6.79
N GLY A 195 11.75 -5.74 -6.76
CA GLY A 195 11.92 -4.64 -7.71
C GLY A 195 11.30 -4.88 -9.09
N GLY A 196 10.37 -5.83 -9.18
CA GLY A 196 9.60 -6.14 -10.39
C GLY A 196 8.16 -5.65 -10.33
N ARG A 197 7.36 -6.10 -11.29
CA ARG A 197 5.90 -5.93 -11.28
C ARG A 197 5.22 -7.28 -11.15
N GLN A 198 4.07 -7.29 -10.48
CA GLN A 198 3.19 -8.43 -10.35
C GLN A 198 1.82 -8.00 -10.85
N CYS A 199 1.22 -8.83 -11.69
CA CYS A 199 -0.07 -8.56 -12.30
C CYS A 199 -1.05 -9.60 -11.81
N PHE A 200 -2.23 -9.16 -11.43
CA PHE A 200 -3.32 -10.05 -11.00
C PHE A 200 -4.64 -9.57 -11.58
N VAL A 201 -5.59 -10.48 -11.69
CA VAL A 201 -6.93 -10.22 -12.19
C VAL A 201 -7.92 -10.49 -11.09
N VAL A 202 -8.85 -9.56 -10.90
CA VAL A 202 -10.01 -9.70 -10.03
C VAL A 202 -11.24 -9.92 -10.91
N LEU A 203 -11.98 -10.98 -10.62
CA LEU A 203 -13.25 -11.34 -11.26
C LEU A 203 -14.34 -11.16 -10.21
N GLU A 204 -15.36 -10.34 -10.50
CA GLU A 204 -16.57 -10.24 -9.68
C GLU A 204 -17.68 -11.04 -10.36
N THR A 205 -18.37 -11.90 -9.60
CA THR A 205 -19.47 -12.74 -10.10
C THR A 205 -20.83 -12.14 -9.80
N GLU A 206 -21.87 -12.60 -10.50
CA GLU A 206 -23.26 -12.15 -10.31
C GLU A 206 -23.80 -12.39 -8.88
N ASP A 207 -23.32 -13.45 -8.22
CA ASP A 207 -23.66 -13.80 -6.83
C ASP A 207 -22.84 -12.99 -5.81
N GLY A 208 -21.99 -12.06 -6.29
CA GLY A 208 -21.16 -11.19 -5.47
C GLY A 208 -19.94 -11.91 -4.91
N HIS A 209 -19.37 -12.91 -5.60
CA HIS A 209 -18.07 -13.44 -5.22
C HIS A 209 -16.96 -12.64 -5.90
N ALA A 210 -15.84 -12.47 -5.20
CA ALA A 210 -14.63 -11.89 -5.76
C ALA A 210 -13.56 -12.96 -5.89
N ILE A 211 -12.98 -13.14 -7.07
CA ILE A 211 -11.97 -14.15 -7.34
C ILE A 211 -10.69 -13.47 -7.82
N VAL A 212 -9.58 -13.78 -7.16
CA VAL A 212 -8.25 -13.31 -7.56
C VAL A 212 -7.49 -14.44 -8.23
N THR A 213 -6.92 -14.15 -9.39
CA THR A 213 -6.01 -15.06 -10.07
C THR A 213 -4.80 -14.33 -10.64
N GLU A 214 -3.65 -14.98 -10.53
CA GLU A 214 -2.36 -14.47 -10.98
C GLU A 214 -1.39 -15.61 -11.24
N LYS A 215 -0.29 -15.31 -11.92
CA LYS A 215 0.81 -16.25 -12.14
C LYS A 215 2.00 -15.86 -11.29
N LEU A 216 2.42 -16.77 -10.42
CA LEU A 216 3.52 -16.57 -9.48
C LEU A 216 4.89 -16.74 -10.15
N PRO A 217 5.99 -16.28 -9.51
CA PRO A 217 7.35 -16.45 -10.04
C PRO A 217 7.77 -17.90 -10.28
N ASP A 218 7.16 -18.86 -9.57
CA ASP A 218 7.39 -20.30 -9.73
C ASP A 218 6.64 -20.92 -10.92
N GLY A 219 5.88 -20.11 -11.65
CA GLY A 219 5.08 -20.53 -12.81
C GLY A 219 3.67 -21.01 -12.47
N MET A 220 3.34 -21.20 -11.20
CA MET A 220 2.00 -21.63 -10.78
C MET A 220 1.00 -20.49 -10.93
N ALA A 221 -0.16 -20.78 -11.51
CA ALA A 221 -1.28 -19.85 -11.46
C ALA A 221 -2.10 -20.10 -10.19
N THR A 222 -2.48 -19.05 -9.47
CA THR A 222 -3.29 -19.14 -8.25
C THR A 222 -4.76 -18.84 -8.55
N TRP A 223 -5.64 -19.31 -7.65
CA TRP A 223 -7.07 -19.05 -7.69
C TRP A 223 -7.56 -18.91 -6.26
N GLN A 224 -7.90 -17.68 -5.86
CA GLN A 224 -8.29 -17.35 -4.49
C GLN A 224 -9.68 -16.75 -4.50
N GLU A 225 -10.63 -17.39 -3.84
CA GLU A 225 -12.01 -16.93 -3.73
C GLU A 225 -12.18 -16.12 -2.44
N ASN A 226 -12.76 -14.94 -2.58
CA ASN A 226 -13.05 -13.97 -1.52
C ASN A 226 -11.86 -13.72 -0.57
N PRO A 227 -10.65 -13.39 -1.08
CA PRO A 227 -9.50 -13.15 -0.22
C PRO A 227 -9.78 -11.99 0.74
N GLU A 228 -9.52 -12.19 2.04
CA GLU A 228 -9.84 -11.20 3.08
C GLU A 228 -9.10 -9.86 2.89
N ASP A 229 -7.97 -9.88 2.21
CA ASP A 229 -7.08 -8.75 1.96
C ASP A 229 -7.24 -8.14 0.56
N LEU A 230 -8.28 -8.53 -0.19
CA LEU A 230 -8.48 -8.06 -1.57
C LEU A 230 -8.51 -6.53 -1.66
N GLU A 231 -9.30 -5.89 -0.80
CA GLU A 231 -9.45 -4.44 -0.78
C GLU A 231 -8.10 -3.75 -0.48
N ASP A 232 -7.36 -4.27 0.53
CA ASP A 232 -6.05 -3.75 0.93
C ASP A 232 -5.04 -3.85 -0.24
N ARG A 233 -5.03 -5.00 -0.92
CA ARG A 233 -4.17 -5.26 -2.07
C ARG A 233 -4.53 -4.37 -3.26
N CYS A 234 -5.81 -4.24 -3.57
CA CYS A 234 -6.31 -3.36 -4.63
C CYS A 234 -5.97 -1.88 -4.37
N ALA A 235 -6.00 -1.43 -3.11
CA ALA A 235 -5.67 -0.05 -2.75
C ALA A 235 -4.20 0.33 -3.01
N LEU A 236 -3.29 -0.64 -3.00
CA LEU A 236 -1.87 -0.43 -3.28
C LEU A 236 -1.50 -0.72 -4.74
N ALA A 237 -2.35 -1.45 -5.44
CA ALA A 237 -2.17 -1.74 -6.85
C ALA A 237 -2.66 -0.58 -7.73
N LYS A 238 -2.23 -0.60 -8.99
CA LYS A 238 -2.76 0.29 -10.04
C LYS A 238 -3.68 -0.50 -10.95
N VAL A 239 -4.85 0.06 -11.23
CA VAL A 239 -5.75 -0.49 -12.25
C VAL A 239 -5.13 -0.28 -13.63
N VAL A 240 -4.93 -1.37 -14.36
CA VAL A 240 -4.47 -1.36 -15.75
C VAL A 240 -5.67 -1.17 -16.68
N ARG A 241 -6.75 -1.92 -16.43
CA ARG A 241 -8.02 -1.84 -17.15
C ARG A 241 -9.14 -2.52 -16.37
N SER A 242 -10.38 -2.15 -16.68
CA SER A 242 -11.60 -2.68 -16.08
C SER A 242 -12.68 -2.78 -17.14
N GLU A 243 -13.52 -3.81 -17.07
CA GLU A 243 -14.67 -3.99 -17.93
C GLU A 243 -15.84 -4.61 -17.16
N GLU A 244 -17.04 -4.08 -17.39
CA GLU A 244 -18.31 -4.66 -16.94
C GLU A 244 -18.76 -5.65 -18.03
N CYS A 245 -18.86 -6.92 -17.67
CA CYS A 245 -19.32 -8.00 -18.52
C CYS A 245 -20.85 -8.06 -18.51
N SER A 246 -21.49 -8.18 -19.67
CA SER A 246 -22.94 -8.42 -19.70
C SER A 246 -23.25 -9.91 -19.77
N ASP A 247 -24.43 -10.29 -19.28
CA ASP A 247 -24.95 -11.67 -19.27
C ASP A 247 -24.87 -12.38 -20.63
N ASP A 248 -24.96 -11.64 -21.75
CA ASP A 248 -24.94 -12.20 -23.09
C ASP A 248 -23.56 -12.68 -23.58
N TRP A 249 -22.46 -12.23 -22.95
CA TRP A 249 -21.09 -12.52 -23.41
C TRP A 249 -20.03 -12.64 -22.31
N GLY A 250 -20.40 -12.52 -21.03
CA GLY A 250 -19.52 -12.85 -19.92
C GLY A 250 -19.06 -14.30 -19.98
N ALA A 251 -17.91 -14.62 -19.39
CA ALA A 251 -17.52 -16.02 -19.21
C ALA A 251 -18.08 -16.56 -17.89
N GLN A 252 -18.30 -17.87 -17.83
CA GLN A 252 -18.61 -18.52 -16.57
C GLN A 252 -17.32 -18.78 -15.77
N VAL A 253 -17.46 -18.83 -14.45
CA VAL A 253 -16.35 -19.12 -13.52
C VAL A 253 -15.60 -20.40 -13.91
N ARG A 254 -16.33 -21.46 -14.30
CA ARG A 254 -15.72 -22.75 -14.72
C ARG A 254 -14.83 -22.63 -15.94
N ASP A 255 -15.17 -21.75 -16.88
CA ASP A 255 -14.42 -21.61 -18.14
C ASP A 255 -13.08 -20.92 -17.88
N VAL A 256 -13.12 -19.83 -17.10
CA VAL A 256 -11.90 -19.11 -16.69
C VAL A 256 -11.03 -19.97 -15.77
N ARG A 257 -11.64 -20.77 -14.88
CA ARG A 257 -10.91 -21.74 -14.05
C ARG A 257 -10.26 -22.85 -14.87
N GLY A 258 -10.95 -23.36 -15.90
CA GLY A 258 -10.39 -24.32 -16.85
C GLY A 258 -9.14 -23.78 -17.54
N TYR A 259 -9.18 -22.49 -17.93
CA TYR A 259 -8.04 -21.79 -18.50
C TYR A 259 -6.86 -21.67 -17.50
N GLN A 260 -7.13 -21.26 -16.25
CA GLN A 260 -6.12 -21.22 -15.18
C GLN A 260 -5.45 -22.58 -14.97
N MET A 261 -6.22 -23.66 -14.97
CA MET A 261 -5.69 -25.03 -14.83
C MET A 261 -4.83 -25.43 -16.02
N GLN A 262 -5.23 -25.07 -17.24
CA GLN A 262 -4.46 -25.33 -18.46
C GLN A 262 -3.10 -24.62 -18.42
N GLU A 263 -3.08 -23.34 -18.05
CA GLU A 263 -1.85 -22.55 -17.91
C GLU A 263 -0.90 -23.12 -16.86
N THR A 264 -1.46 -23.58 -15.73
CA THR A 264 -0.68 -24.26 -14.67
C THR A 264 -0.06 -25.56 -15.14
N ARG A 265 -0.72 -26.29 -16.06
CA ARG A 265 -0.19 -27.55 -16.63
C ARG A 265 0.82 -27.32 -17.75
N ALA A 266 0.60 -26.28 -18.56
CA ALA A 266 1.45 -25.97 -19.72
C ALA A 266 2.83 -25.48 -19.30
N PHE A 267 2.92 -24.76 -18.18
CA PHE A 267 4.19 -24.46 -17.53
C PHE A 267 4.60 -25.64 -16.65
N GLY A 268 5.71 -26.30 -17.00
CA GLY A 268 6.38 -27.22 -16.08
C GLY A 268 6.85 -26.49 -14.81
N ARG A 269 7.52 -27.19 -13.89
CA ARG A 269 8.11 -26.62 -12.65
C ARG A 269 9.30 -25.67 -12.91
N GLY A 270 9.15 -24.71 -13.82
CA GLY A 270 10.16 -23.71 -14.18
C GLY A 270 9.69 -22.31 -13.80
N LEU A 271 10.65 -21.45 -13.47
CA LEU A 271 10.38 -20.05 -13.12
C LEU A 271 9.68 -19.33 -14.27
N ALA A 272 8.59 -18.62 -13.98
CA ALA A 272 7.92 -17.78 -14.96
C ALA A 272 8.68 -16.46 -15.14
N SER A 273 8.92 -16.09 -16.40
CA SER A 273 9.41 -14.76 -16.73
C SER A 273 8.37 -13.68 -16.37
N PRO A 274 8.76 -12.41 -16.15
CA PRO A 274 7.82 -11.31 -16.01
C PRO A 274 6.79 -11.25 -17.14
N ASP A 275 7.22 -11.38 -18.39
CA ASP A 275 6.34 -11.37 -19.57
C ASP A 275 5.33 -12.51 -19.56
N ALA A 276 5.69 -13.70 -19.06
CA ALA A 276 4.77 -14.83 -18.97
C ALA A 276 3.67 -14.57 -17.92
N ARG A 277 3.99 -13.85 -16.84
CA ARG A 277 3.02 -13.46 -15.81
C ARG A 277 2.08 -12.37 -16.29
N GLU A 278 2.61 -11.37 -17.00
CA GLU A 278 1.81 -10.33 -17.64
C GLU A 278 0.91 -10.92 -18.74
N ARG A 279 1.43 -11.85 -19.55
CA ARG A 279 0.64 -12.52 -20.58
C ARG A 279 -0.49 -13.34 -19.97
N TYR A 280 -0.25 -14.01 -18.84
CA TYR A 280 -1.28 -14.74 -18.12
C TYR A 280 -2.43 -13.82 -17.67
N SER A 281 -2.12 -12.70 -17.00
CA SER A 281 -3.16 -11.76 -16.54
C SER A 281 -3.95 -11.21 -17.73
N GLN A 282 -3.27 -10.90 -18.83
CA GLN A 282 -3.94 -10.41 -20.04
C GLN A 282 -4.89 -11.45 -20.64
N LEU A 283 -4.48 -12.72 -20.68
CA LEU A 283 -5.28 -13.81 -21.25
C LEU A 283 -6.50 -14.12 -20.40
N VAL A 284 -6.33 -14.21 -19.08
CA VAL A 284 -7.46 -14.37 -18.15
C VAL A 284 -8.45 -13.22 -18.30
N TYR A 285 -7.96 -11.98 -18.35
CA TYR A 285 -8.82 -10.82 -18.54
C TYR A 285 -9.63 -10.93 -19.84
N CYS A 286 -8.99 -11.26 -20.96
CA CYS A 286 -9.68 -11.37 -22.25
C CYS A 286 -10.66 -12.54 -22.26
N ALA A 287 -10.33 -13.66 -21.61
CA ALA A 287 -11.23 -14.80 -21.46
C ALA A 287 -12.47 -14.42 -20.64
N ALA A 288 -12.28 -13.78 -19.48
CA ALA A 288 -13.37 -13.32 -18.62
C ALA A 288 -14.29 -12.29 -19.31
N ALA A 289 -13.70 -11.41 -20.12
CA ALA A 289 -14.42 -10.40 -20.89
C ALA A 289 -15.04 -10.91 -22.20
N GLY A 290 -15.07 -12.22 -22.47
CA GLY A 290 -15.65 -12.79 -23.71
C GLY A 290 -14.87 -12.44 -24.99
N LYS A 291 -13.64 -11.93 -24.89
CA LYS A 291 -12.80 -11.44 -26.00
C LYS A 291 -11.68 -12.41 -26.37
N ALA A 292 -12.00 -13.70 -26.46
CA ALA A 292 -11.02 -14.74 -26.74
C ALA A 292 -10.31 -14.56 -28.11
N GLU A 293 -10.91 -13.82 -29.05
CA GLU A 293 -10.39 -13.64 -30.41
C GLU A 293 -9.28 -12.59 -30.56
N GLY A 294 -8.88 -11.88 -29.50
CA GLY A 294 -7.79 -10.92 -29.59
C GLY A 294 -7.21 -10.48 -28.26
N ILE A 295 -5.92 -10.76 -28.03
CA ILE A 295 -5.18 -10.23 -26.88
C ILE A 295 -4.96 -8.74 -27.10
N THR A 296 -5.79 -7.90 -26.48
CA THR A 296 -5.49 -6.48 -26.35
C THR A 296 -4.62 -6.29 -25.10
N SER A 297 -3.34 -5.97 -25.26
CA SER A 297 -2.51 -5.63 -24.11
C SER A 297 -2.90 -4.26 -23.55
N GLY A 298 -3.24 -4.21 -22.26
CA GLY A 298 -3.49 -2.95 -21.55
C GLY A 298 -2.23 -2.11 -21.31
N TYR A 299 -1.03 -2.69 -21.51
CA TYR A 299 0.25 -2.03 -21.26
C TYR A 299 0.82 -1.34 -22.51
N MET A 300 0.18 -1.50 -23.68
CA MET A 300 0.61 -0.82 -24.88
C MET A 300 0.34 0.67 -24.78
N THR A 301 1.40 1.46 -24.93
CA THR A 301 1.28 2.91 -25.04
C THR A 301 0.44 3.28 -26.27
N LYS A 302 -0.26 4.42 -26.22
CA LYS A 302 -1.10 4.92 -27.33
C LYS A 302 -0.35 4.93 -28.68
N LYS A 303 0.97 5.19 -28.66
CA LYS A 303 1.87 5.14 -29.83
C LYS A 303 2.05 3.73 -30.38
N GLN A 304 2.14 2.70 -29.53
CA GLN A 304 2.24 1.30 -29.97
C GLN A 304 0.92 0.83 -30.58
N LEU A 305 -0.22 1.20 -29.97
CA LEU A 305 -1.56 0.95 -30.52
C LEU A 305 -1.76 1.57 -31.91
N GLU A 306 -1.27 2.80 -32.13
CA GLU A 306 -1.31 3.46 -33.45
C GLU A 306 -0.40 2.78 -34.49
N PHE A 307 0.76 2.26 -34.07
CA PHE A 307 1.68 1.52 -34.95
C PHE A 307 1.06 0.19 -35.40
N THR A 308 0.45 -0.57 -34.49
CA THR A 308 -0.19 -1.85 -34.82
C THR A 308 -1.41 -1.67 -35.72
N ARG A 309 -2.22 -0.62 -35.50
CA ARG A 309 -3.35 -0.28 -36.40
C ARG A 309 -2.92 0.10 -37.81
N ARG A 310 -1.79 0.82 -37.96
CA ARG A 310 -1.25 1.18 -39.29
C ARG A 310 -0.62 -0.02 -40.03
N GLY A 311 -0.12 -1.02 -39.31
CA GLY A 311 0.44 -2.25 -39.89
C GLY A 311 -0.62 -3.22 -40.43
N ALA A 312 -1.73 -3.40 -39.71
CA ALA A 312 -2.78 -4.35 -40.09
C ALA A 312 -3.55 -3.97 -41.37
N GLY A 313 -3.61 -2.68 -41.72
CA GLY A 313 -4.35 -2.19 -42.89
C GLY A 313 -3.67 -2.34 -44.25
N ARG A 314 -2.39 -2.75 -44.32
CA ARG A 314 -1.64 -2.86 -45.59
C ARG A 314 -1.54 -4.29 -46.16
N GLY A 315 -2.03 -5.31 -45.45
CA GLY A 315 -1.84 -6.72 -45.83
C GLY A 315 -2.97 -7.38 -46.63
N GLN A 316 -4.21 -6.87 -46.60
CA GLN A 316 -5.36 -7.57 -47.21
C GLN A 316 -5.59 -7.27 -48.70
N GLY A 317 -4.79 -6.40 -49.34
CA GLY A 317 -5.00 -5.99 -50.74
C GLY A 317 -4.37 -6.90 -51.82
N HIS A 318 -3.49 -7.85 -51.47
CA HIS A 318 -2.69 -8.56 -52.48
C HIS A 318 -3.09 -10.02 -52.77
N ALA A 319 -4.05 -10.60 -52.03
CA ALA A 319 -4.49 -11.98 -52.25
C ALA A 319 -5.63 -12.13 -53.29
N ALA A 320 -6.25 -11.03 -53.76
CA ALA A 320 -7.41 -11.09 -54.66
C ALA A 320 -7.08 -11.00 -56.17
N ARG A 321 -5.82 -11.16 -56.60
CA ARG A 321 -5.40 -11.04 -58.02
C ARG A 321 -4.65 -12.23 -58.61
N ARG A 322 -4.80 -13.43 -58.03
CA ARG A 322 -4.33 -14.70 -58.63
C ARG A 322 -5.43 -15.77 -58.66
N ALA A 323 -6.59 -15.40 -59.18
CA ALA A 323 -7.65 -16.31 -59.56
C ALA A 323 -8.42 -15.75 -60.77
N ALA A 324 -7.70 -15.37 -61.82
CA ALA A 324 -8.21 -15.04 -63.14
C ALA A 324 -7.03 -14.94 -64.13
N ALA A 325 -6.45 -16.09 -64.45
CA ALA A 325 -5.62 -16.33 -65.64
C ALA A 325 -5.51 -17.84 -65.82
#